data_AF-A0A4S1DYT7-F1
#
_entry.id   AF-A0A4S1DYT7-F1
#
_cell.length_a   1.000
_cell.length_b   1.000
_cell.length_c   1.000
_cell.angle_alpha   90.00
_cell.angle_beta   90.00
_cell.angle_gamma   90.00
#
_symmetry.space_group_name_H-M   'P 1'
#
loop_
_entity.id
_entity.type
_entity.pdbx_description
1 polymer ?
#
loop_
_entity_poly.entity_id
_entity_poly.type
_entity_poly.pdbx_seq_one_letter_code
_entity_poly.pdbx_strand_id
1 'polypeptide(L)' 'MLTDKQSLLLCGLMVGGLLVAGILDVLKNFIVLTILTIIFLMIVINLFYSKLNPKEELENQNKEEAV' A
#
# COMPACT_ATOMS: atom_id res chain seq x y z
N MET A 1 1.06 -7.24 -9.66
CA MET A 1 -0.33 -6.94 -10.09
C MET A 1 -1.18 -6.61 -8.86
N LEU A 2 -1.15 -5.36 -8.38
CA LEU A 2 -1.99 -4.89 -7.28
C LEU A 2 -3.41 -4.68 -7.82
N THR A 3 -4.12 -5.80 -8.00
CA THR A 3 -5.51 -5.85 -8.47
C THR A 3 -6.33 -4.85 -7.67
N ASP A 4 -7.26 -4.13 -8.28
CA ASP A 4 -8.04 -3.01 -7.71
C ASP A 4 -8.52 -3.24 -6.27
N LYS A 5 -8.81 -4.51 -5.94
CA LYS A 5 -9.19 -5.00 -4.60
C LYS A 5 -8.09 -4.84 -3.54
N GLN A 6 -6.82 -5.10 -3.86
CA GLN A 6 -5.67 -4.92 -2.95
C GLN A 6 -5.39 -3.44 -2.67
N SER A 7 -5.50 -2.57 -3.67
CA SER A 7 -5.39 -1.12 -3.46
C SER A 7 -6.53 -0.60 -2.58
N LEU A 8 -7.75 -1.10 -2.80
CA LEU A 8 -8.92 -0.74 -2.00
C LEU A 8 -8.80 -1.26 -0.55
N LEU A 9 -8.24 -2.45 -0.36
CA LEU A 9 -7.97 -3.02 0.95
C LEU A 9 -6.87 -2.25 1.69
N LEU A 10 -5.81 -1.80 1.00
CA LEU A 10 -4.80 -0.93 1.61
C LEU A 10 -5.36 0.45 1.99
N CYS A 11 -6.20 1.05 1.14
CA CYS A 11 -6.90 2.28 1.49
C CYS A 11 -7.81 2.10 2.72
N GLY A 12 -8.57 0.99 2.77
CA GLY A 12 -9.41 0.66 3.92
C GLY A 12 -8.61 0.43 5.20
N LEU A 13 -7.48 -0.29 5.12
CA LEU A 13 -6.58 -0.53 6.24
C LEU A 13 -5.96 0.76 6.76
N MET A 14 -5.62 1.69 5.88
CA MET A 14 -5.10 3.01 6.26
C MET A 14 -6.11 3.85 7.03
N VAL A 15 -7.33 3.96 6.52
CA VAL A 15 -8.40 4.74 7.16
C VAL A 15 -8.80 4.08 8.48
N GLY A 16 -8.94 2.75 8.50
CA GLY A 16 -9.25 1.98 9.71
C GLY A 16 -8.15 2.08 10.77
N GLY A 17 -6.88 1.99 10.37
CA GLY A 17 -5.72 2.12 11.26
C GLY A 17 -5.62 3.50 11.89
N LEU A 18 -5.87 4.57 11.12
CA LEU A 18 -5.91 5.94 11.64
C LEU A 18 -7.09 6.17 12.61
N LEU A 19 -8.25 5.58 12.33
CA LEU A 19 -9.41 5.63 13.24
C LEU A 19 -9.12 4.94 14.58
N VAL A 20 -8.61 3.70 14.54
CA VAL A 20 -8.29 2.95 15.77
C VAL A 20 -7.17 3.65 16.55
N ALA A 21 -6.14 4.12 15.87
CA ALA A 21 -5.03 4.82 16.52
C ALA A 21 -5.46 6.20 17.08
N GLY A 22 -6.45 6.85 16.47
CA GLY A 22 -7.09 8.06 16.98
C GLY A 22 -7.93 7.81 18.23
N ILE A 23 -8.68 6.70 18.27
CA ILE A 23 -9.47 6.29 19.44
C ILE A 23 -8.57 5.87 20.61
N LEU A 24 -7.44 5.22 20.30
CA LEU A 24 -6.44 4.79 21.29
C LEU A 24 -5.61 5.97 21.87
N ASP A 25 -5.86 7.21 21.41
CA ASP A 25 -5.17 8.45 21.82
C ASP A 25 -3.65 8.47 21.54
N VAL A 26 -3.11 7.38 20.98
CA VAL A 26 -1.71 7.21 20.59
C VAL A 26 -1.28 8.25 19.55
N LEU A 27 -2.22 8.74 18.73
CA LEU A 27 -2.00 9.84 17.78
C LEU A 27 -1.71 11.19 18.43
N LYS A 28 -2.01 11.38 19.72
CA LYS A 28 -1.69 12.64 20.41
C LYS A 28 -0.21 12.83 20.65
N ASN A 29 0.57 11.76 20.64
CA ASN A 29 2.02 11.87 20.74
C ASN A 29 2.62 12.26 19.39
N PHE A 30 3.18 13.46 19.29
CA PHE A 30 3.77 14.00 18.07
C PHE A 30 4.83 13.07 17.45
N ILE A 31 5.64 12.43 18.30
CA ILE A 31 6.66 11.47 17.87
C ILE A 31 6.03 10.25 17.19
N VAL A 32 4.98 9.68 17.81
CA VAL A 32 4.30 8.50 17.26
C VAL A 32 3.55 8.84 15.98
N LEU A 33 2.87 9.99 15.95
CA LEU A 33 2.18 10.48 14.76
C LEU A 33 3.15 10.68 13.58
N THR A 34 4.34 11.22 13.85
CA THR A 34 5.37 11.43 12.82
C THR A 34 5.91 10.09 12.28
N ILE A 35 6.28 9.16 13.16
CA ILE A 35 6.78 7.84 12.75
C ILE A 35 5.71 7.09 11.95
N LEU A 36 4.47 7.09 12.45
CA LEU A 36 3.34 6.44 11.77
C LEU A 36 3.12 7.03 10.38
N THR A 37 3.16 8.36 10.25
CA THR A 37 3.01 9.06 8.97
C THR A 37 4.13 8.72 7.99
N ILE A 38 5.37 8.62 8.46
CA ILE A 38 6.52 8.27 7.60
C ILE A 38 6.37 6.84 7.06
N ILE A 39 6.03 5.87 7.92
CA ILE A 39 5.83 4.47 7.52
C ILE A 39 4.65 4.36 6.55
N PHE A 40 3.57 5.05 6.85
CA PHE A 40 2.39 5.15 6.01
C PHE A 40 2.73 5.71 4.63
N LEU A 41 3.47 6.82 4.57
CA LEU A 41 3.87 7.45 3.32
C LEU A 41 4.82 6.56 2.52
N MET A 42 5.74 5.86 3.18
CA MET A 42 6.63 4.89 2.54
C MET A 42 5.85 3.75 1.89
N ILE A 43 4.80 3.24 2.54
CA ILE A 43 3.91 2.21 2.00
C ILE A 43 3.11 2.75 0.80
N VAL A 44 2.56 3.97 0.89
CA VAL A 44 1.83 4.61 -0.24
C VAL A 44 2.74 4.80 -1.43
N ILE A 45 3.94 5.37 -1.22
CA ILE A 45 4.92 5.60 -2.28
C ILE A 45 5.31 4.27 -2.92
N ASN A 46 5.58 3.24 -2.12
CA ASN A 46 5.96 1.92 -2.63
C ASN A 46 4.82 1.26 -3.41
N LEU A 47 3.57 1.39 -2.94
CA LEU A 47 2.38 0.90 -3.63
C LEU A 47 2.16 1.65 -4.96
N PHE A 48 2.38 2.96 -4.97
CA PHE A 48 2.27 3.78 -6.18
C PHE A 48 3.37 3.43 -7.19
N TYR A 49 4.61 3.24 -6.74
CA TYR A 49 5.73 2.77 -7.56
C TYR A 49 5.48 1.38 -8.16
N SER A 50 4.93 0.46 -7.36
CA SER A 50 4.59 -0.88 -7.83
C SER A 50 3.42 -0.88 -8.83
N LYS A 51 2.53 0.12 -8.75
CA LYS A 51 1.47 0.37 -9.74
C LYS A 51 1.99 1.05 -11.03
N LEU A 52 3.11 1.77 -10.96
CA LEU A 52 3.73 2.50 -12.08
C LEU A 52 4.74 1.67 -12.89
N ASN A 53 5.18 0.50 -12.39
CA ASN A 53 6.07 -0.42 -13.09
C ASN A 53 5.32 -1.67 -13.60
N PRO A 54 4.63 -1.62 -14.75
CA PRO A 54 3.99 -2.80 -15.36
C PRO A 54 4.99 -3.77 -16.02
N LYS A 55 6.30 -3.70 -15.74
CA LYS A 55 7.33 -4.43 -16.49
C LYS A 55 7.43 -5.93 -16.20
N GLU A 56 6.65 -6.49 -15.28
CA GLU A 56 6.69 -7.93 -14.95
C GLU A 56 5.47 -8.74 -15.46
N GLU A 57 4.58 -8.16 -16.26
CA GLU A 57 3.42 -8.89 -16.81
C GLU A 57 3.63 -9.36 -18.26
N LEU A 58 4.79 -9.08 -18.88
CA LEU A 58 5.08 -9.50 -20.26
C LEU A 58 5.85 -10.82 -20.36
N GLU A 59 6.42 -11.35 -19.27
CA GLU A 59 7.22 -12.58 -19.34
C GLU A 59 6.39 -13.87 -19.20
N ASN A 60 5.19 -13.80 -18.61
CA ASN A 60 4.33 -14.97 -18.40
C ASN A 60 3.37 -15.26 -19.58
N GLN A 61 3.30 -14.40 -20.60
CA GLN A 61 2.46 -14.62 -21.80
C GLN A 61 3.23 -15.32 -22.94
N ASN A 62 4.57 -15.24 -22.98
CA ASN A 62 5.37 -15.77 -24.10
C ASN A 62 5.73 -17.27 -23.97
N LYS A 63 5.25 -17.96 -22.92
CA LYS A 63 5.58 -19.37 -22.66
C LYS A 63 4.45 -20.34 -23.02
N GLU A 64 3.27 -19.83 -23.37
CA GLU A 64 2.11 -20.63 -23.80
C GLU A 64 1.96 -20.69 -25.34
N GLU A 65 2.63 -19.81 -26.09
CA GLU A 65 2.60 -19.82 -27.57
C GLU A 65 3.73 -20.67 -28.21
N ALA A 66 4.53 -21.36 -27.39
CA ALA A 66 5.64 -22.22 -27.82
C ALA A 66 5.54 -23.67 -27.29
N VAL A 67 4.31 -24.18 -27.12
CA VAL A 67 4.02 -25.61 -26.88
C VAL A 67 3.01 -26.11 -27.91
#